data_AF-A0A4U0WNT1-F1
#
_entry.id   AF-A0A4U0WNT1-F1
#
_cell.length_a   1.000
_cell.length_b   1.000
_cell.length_c   1.000
_cell.angle_alpha   90.00
_cell.angle_beta   90.00
_cell.angle_gamma   90.00
#
_symmetry.space_group_name_H-M   'P 1'
#
loop_
_entity.id
_entity.type
_entity.pdbx_description
1 polymer ?
#
loop_
_entity_poly.entity_id
_entity_poly.type
_entity_poly.pdbx_seq_one_letter_code
_entity_poly.pdbx_strand_id
1 'polypeptide(L)'
;MLHHLMIGTWTPPGAIYTAAFDDEELTLTLVKKSVIAHDESISWMSFDHTKKNLYGASMKTFTSYAVKGATDIVHQASRPVAGHPLAASKDTNTRAIFLLAAKKAPYCVYGNPFYDYAGYGNVFSVDENGAMKENIQNYEYAPNSGIHGMVFRSY
;
A
#
# COMPACT_ATOMS: atom_id res chain seq x y z
N MET A 1 -4.70 -12.26 25.00
CA MET A 1 -3.64 -12.03 23.99
C MET A 1 -3.83 -10.68 23.30
N LEU A 2 -2.73 -9.96 23.03
CA LEU A 2 -2.77 -8.67 22.31
C LEU A 2 -2.60 -8.86 20.80
N HIS A 3 -3.59 -8.38 20.04
CA HIS A 3 -3.61 -8.35 18.58
C HIS A 3 -3.39 -6.92 18.09
N HIS A 4 -2.61 -6.73 17.03
CA HIS A 4 -2.33 -5.39 16.51
C HIS A 4 -2.91 -5.19 15.11
N LEU A 5 -3.55 -4.04 14.92
CA LEU A 5 -4.12 -3.60 13.65
C LEU A 5 -3.46 -2.30 13.22
N MET A 6 -3.10 -2.20 11.94
CA MET A 6 -2.61 -0.98 11.32
C MET A 6 -3.70 -0.37 10.45
N ILE A 7 -3.93 0.93 10.60
CA ILE A 7 -5.00 1.69 9.95
C ILE A 7 -4.41 2.92 9.28
N GLY A 8 -4.78 3.14 8.01
CA GLY A 8 -4.38 4.31 7.23
C GLY A 8 -5.43 5.42 7.27
N THR A 9 -5.29 6.42 6.40
CA THR A 9 -6.20 7.57 6.30
C THR A 9 -6.53 7.89 4.86
N TRP A 10 -7.70 8.51 4.65
CA TRP A 10 -8.10 8.99 3.32
C TRP A 10 -7.47 10.33 2.94
N THR A 11 -7.28 11.22 3.91
CA THR A 11 -6.83 12.60 3.72
C THR A 11 -5.55 12.90 4.51
N PRO A 12 -4.74 13.89 4.05
CA PRO A 12 -3.63 14.43 4.82
C PRO A 12 -4.07 14.94 6.21
N PRO A 13 -3.15 14.97 7.20
CA PRO A 13 -1.77 14.49 7.11
C PRO A 13 -1.70 12.95 7.10
N GLY A 14 -0.79 12.40 6.29
CA GLY A 14 -0.53 10.97 6.26
C GLY A 14 -0.08 10.42 7.61
N ALA A 15 -0.74 9.35 8.07
CA ALA A 15 -0.36 8.62 9.27
C ALA A 15 -0.76 7.15 9.18
N ILE A 16 -0.01 6.30 9.89
CA ILE A 16 -0.40 4.93 10.20
C ILE A 16 -0.73 4.85 11.69
N TYR A 17 -1.95 4.47 12.02
CA TYR A 17 -2.42 4.25 13.38
C TYR A 17 -2.27 2.77 13.71
N THR A 18 -1.71 2.46 14.87
CA THR A 18 -1.68 1.09 15.38
C THR A 18 -2.60 0.99 16.59
N ALA A 19 -3.61 0.15 16.49
CA ALA A 19 -4.49 -0.20 17.59
C ALA A 19 -4.11 -1.59 18.13
N ALA A 20 -4.14 -1.77 19.45
CA ALA A 20 -4.05 -3.06 20.12
C ALA A 20 -5.44 -3.48 20.59
N PHE A 21 -5.85 -4.67 20.18
CA PHE A 21 -7.06 -5.35 20.65
C PHE A 21 -6.65 -6.44 21.65
N ASP A 22 -7.16 -6.35 22.87
CA ASP A 22 -7.01 -7.40 23.89
C ASP A 22 -8.21 -8.35 23.78
N ASP A 23 -7.96 -9.61 23.42
CA ASP A 23 -9.03 -10.61 23.26
C ASP A 23 -9.50 -11.25 24.57
N GLU A 24 -8.82 -11.00 25.69
CA GLU A 24 -9.25 -11.44 27.03
C GLU A 24 -10.15 -10.38 27.67
N GLU A 25 -9.73 -9.11 27.59
CA GLU A 25 -10.48 -7.97 28.17
C GLU A 25 -11.52 -7.36 27.19
N LEU A 26 -11.48 -7.76 25.92
CA LEU A 26 -12.34 -7.22 24.84
C LEU A 26 -12.22 -5.70 24.67
N THR A 27 -11.01 -5.16 24.80
CA THR A 27 -10.74 -3.72 24.70
C THR A 27 -9.92 -3.35 23.47
N LEU A 28 -10.08 -2.12 22.99
CA LEU A 28 -9.33 -1.57 21.86
C LEU A 28 -8.64 -0.27 22.28
N THR A 29 -7.32 -0.24 22.19
CA THR A 29 -6.50 0.92 22.57
C THR A 29 -5.64 1.39 21.41
N LEU A 30 -5.59 2.69 21.15
CA LEU A 30 -4.62 3.26 20.21
C LEU A 30 -3.23 3.28 20.87
N VAL A 31 -2.29 2.50 20.35
CA VAL A 31 -0.94 2.36 20.94
C VAL A 31 0.12 3.19 20.22
N LYS A 32 -0.10 3.55 18.94
CA LYS A 32 0.86 4.35 18.17
C LYS A 32 0.17 5.14 17.06
N LYS A 33 0.64 6.38 16.87
CA LYS A 33 0.49 7.15 15.63
C LYS A 33 1.87 7.31 14.99
N SER A 34 2.12 6.62 13.89
CA SER A 34 3.34 6.75 13.10
C SER A 34 3.11 7.78 12.00
N VAL A 35 3.80 8.91 12.09
CA VAL A 35 3.73 9.97 11.07
C VAL A 35 4.47 9.49 9.82
N ILE A 36 3.83 9.62 8.67
CA ILE A 36 4.42 9.36 7.36
C ILE A 36 4.44 10.68 6.56
N ALA A 37 4.87 10.64 5.30
CA ALA A 37 4.84 11.83 4.45
C ALA A 37 3.43 12.45 4.39
N HIS A 38 3.36 13.77 4.53
CA HIS A 38 2.11 14.52 4.71
C HIS A 38 1.07 14.20 3.62
N ASP A 39 1.51 14.15 2.36
CA ASP A 39 0.65 13.97 1.18
C ASP A 39 0.53 12.49 0.74
N GLU A 40 1.02 11.53 1.53
CA GLU A 40 1.03 10.10 1.22
C GLU A 40 0.05 9.30 2.10
N SER A 41 -1.13 9.86 2.35
CA SER A 41 -2.19 9.21 3.13
C SER A 41 -2.59 7.86 2.52
N ILE A 42 -2.56 6.81 3.34
CA ILE A 42 -2.74 5.42 2.90
C ILE A 42 -4.22 5.04 2.94
N SER A 43 -4.89 5.01 1.79
CA SER A 43 -6.30 4.62 1.71
C SER A 43 -6.52 3.11 1.72
N TRP A 44 -5.49 2.35 1.37
CA TRP A 44 -5.49 0.88 1.40
C TRP A 44 -4.08 0.38 1.70
N MET A 45 -3.96 -0.65 2.54
CA MET A 45 -2.67 -1.25 2.86
C MET A 45 -2.74 -2.78 2.91
N SER A 46 -1.61 -3.41 2.62
CA SER A 46 -1.45 -4.86 2.74
C SER A 46 -0.08 -5.19 3.30
N PHE A 47 -0.03 -6.19 4.16
CA PHE A 47 1.22 -6.84 4.53
C PHE A 47 1.78 -7.68 3.38
N ASP A 48 3.10 -7.88 3.43
CA ASP A 48 3.75 -8.96 2.71
C ASP A 48 3.43 -10.34 3.31
N HIS A 49 4.02 -11.37 2.71
CA HIS A 49 3.81 -12.77 3.09
C HIS A 49 4.33 -13.13 4.50
N THR A 50 5.22 -12.32 5.08
CA THR A 50 5.79 -12.56 6.43
C THR A 50 5.33 -11.55 7.48
N LYS A 51 4.48 -10.58 7.09
CA LYS A 51 4.10 -9.41 7.89
C LYS A 51 5.27 -8.52 8.34
N LYS A 52 6.42 -8.61 7.67
CA LYS A 52 7.61 -7.77 7.94
C LYS A 52 7.63 -6.51 7.10
N ASN A 53 6.80 -6.42 6.07
CA ASN A 53 6.66 -5.24 5.24
C ASN A 53 5.18 -4.87 5.10
N LEU A 54 4.91 -3.57 5.12
CA LEU A 54 3.59 -3.00 4.86
C LEU A 54 3.66 -2.17 3.58
N TYR A 55 2.76 -2.42 2.64
CA TYR A 55 2.63 -1.64 1.42
C TYR A 55 1.39 -0.76 1.49
N GLY A 56 1.48 0.48 1.01
CA GLY A 56 0.37 1.44 0.99
C GLY A 56 0.00 1.93 -0.42
N ALA A 57 -1.29 2.02 -0.70
CA ALA A 57 -1.83 2.83 -1.79
C ALA A 57 -2.00 4.26 -1.27
N SER A 58 -1.03 5.12 -1.61
CA SER A 58 -0.77 6.40 -0.94
C SER A 58 -0.93 7.57 -1.91
N MET A 59 -2.16 7.98 -2.20
CA MET A 59 -2.43 9.12 -3.09
C MET A 59 -1.75 8.95 -4.46
N LYS A 60 -0.63 9.64 -4.72
CA LYS A 60 0.11 9.58 -6.01
C LYS A 60 1.21 8.53 -6.04
N THR A 61 1.39 7.79 -4.94
CA THR A 61 2.46 6.81 -4.81
C THR A 61 1.95 5.47 -4.29
N PHE A 62 2.71 4.42 -4.59
CA PHE A 62 2.69 3.16 -3.87
C PHE A 62 3.88 3.16 -2.91
N THR A 63 3.63 2.97 -1.63
CA THR A 63 4.63 3.09 -0.56
C THR A 63 4.98 1.74 0.03
N SER A 64 6.16 1.64 0.63
CA SER A 64 6.59 0.47 1.41
C SER A 64 7.25 0.88 2.71
N TYR A 65 6.97 0.11 3.75
CA TYR A 65 7.48 0.30 5.10
C TYR A 65 7.96 -1.03 5.68
N ALA A 66 9.11 -1.02 6.36
CA ALA A 66 9.53 -2.13 7.20
C ALA A 66 8.76 -2.10 8.52
N VAL A 67 8.31 -3.27 8.98
CA VAL A 67 7.62 -3.46 10.24
C VAL A 67 8.52 -4.27 11.17
N LYS A 68 9.21 -3.57 12.07
CA LYS A 68 10.12 -4.17 13.07
C LYS A 68 9.39 -4.59 14.34
N GLY A 69 8.20 -4.04 14.55
CA GLY A 69 7.29 -4.37 15.63
C GLY A 69 6.00 -3.56 15.48
N ALA A 70 5.04 -3.77 16.38
CA ALA A 70 3.74 -3.09 16.29
C ALA A 70 3.85 -1.56 16.33
N THR A 71 4.87 -1.02 16.99
CA THR A 71 5.07 0.43 17.17
C THR A 71 6.30 1.00 16.43
N ASP A 72 6.99 0.16 15.66
CA ASP A 72 8.19 0.50 14.89
C ASP A 72 7.97 0.17 13.39
N ILE A 73 7.49 1.20 12.68
CA ILE A 73 7.18 1.16 11.25
C ILE A 73 8.05 2.21 10.56
N VAL A 74 8.92 1.78 9.66
CA VAL A 74 9.95 2.62 9.03
C VAL A 74 9.71 2.71 7.53
N HIS A 75 9.55 3.92 6.99
CA HIS A 75 9.43 4.15 5.55
C HIS A 75 10.68 3.69 4.81
N GLN A 76 10.49 3.02 3.67
CA GLN A 76 11.59 2.53 2.83
C GLN A 76 11.55 3.10 1.42
N ALA A 77 10.37 3.20 0.81
CA ALA A 77 10.26 3.70 -0.55
C ALA A 77 8.85 4.25 -0.85
N SER A 78 8.81 5.22 -1.77
CA SER A 78 7.61 5.71 -2.44
C SER A 78 7.83 5.63 -3.95
N ARG A 79 6.96 4.92 -4.67
CA ARG A 79 7.02 4.77 -6.12
C ARG A 79 5.82 5.47 -6.76
N PRO A 80 6.00 6.33 -7.77
CA PRO A 80 4.88 7.02 -8.39
C PRO A 80 3.95 6.02 -9.08
N VAL A 81 2.66 6.36 -9.14
CA VAL A 81 1.72 5.70 -10.06
C VAL A 81 2.25 5.83 -11.49
N ALA A 82 2.25 4.73 -12.24
CA ALA A 82 2.80 4.68 -13.59
C ALA A 82 1.80 4.08 -14.60
N GLY A 83 2.21 4.01 -15.87
CA GLY A 83 1.33 3.70 -17.00
C GLY A 83 1.11 4.95 -17.84
N HIS A 84 -0.04 5.60 -17.70
CA HIS A 84 -0.33 6.84 -18.42
C HIS A 84 0.59 8.00 -17.96
N PRO A 85 1.14 8.84 -18.87
CA PRO A 85 2.08 9.92 -18.53
C PRO A 85 1.57 10.92 -17.48
N LEU A 86 0.26 11.15 -17.43
CA LEU A 86 -0.39 12.08 -16.49
C LEU A 86 -0.83 11.46 -15.15
N ALA A 87 -0.64 10.15 -14.96
CA ALA A 87 -1.13 9.45 -13.77
C ALA A 87 -0.44 9.92 -12.48
N ALA A 88 0.87 10.20 -12.55
CA ALA A 88 1.65 10.73 -11.43
C ALA A 88 1.49 12.25 -11.22
N SER A 89 0.85 12.96 -12.15
CA SER A 89 0.71 14.42 -12.04
C SER A 89 -0.11 14.81 -10.80
N LYS A 90 0.33 15.84 -10.09
CA LYS A 90 -0.40 16.39 -8.94
C LYS A 90 -1.70 17.10 -9.36
N ASP A 91 -1.81 17.49 -10.62
CA ASP A 91 -2.94 18.26 -11.17
C ASP A 91 -4.10 17.36 -11.63
N THR A 92 -3.94 16.03 -11.56
CA THR A 92 -4.98 15.06 -11.93
C THR A 92 -5.65 14.45 -10.70
N ASN A 93 -6.84 13.89 -10.87
CA ASN A 93 -7.52 13.15 -9.79
C ASN A 93 -7.02 11.70 -9.63
N THR A 94 -6.15 11.22 -10.53
CA THR A 94 -5.59 9.86 -10.49
C THR A 94 -5.02 9.54 -9.12
N ARG A 95 -5.29 8.37 -8.56
CA ARG A 95 -4.63 7.95 -7.31
C ARG A 95 -4.41 6.45 -7.27
N ALA A 96 -3.39 6.01 -6.55
CA ALA A 96 -3.29 4.65 -6.06
C ALA A 96 -4.51 4.38 -5.16
N ILE A 97 -5.26 3.31 -5.45
CA ILE A 97 -6.46 2.94 -4.70
C ILE A 97 -6.35 1.59 -4.01
N PHE A 98 -5.63 0.66 -4.62
CA PHE A 98 -5.54 -0.71 -4.17
C PHE A 98 -4.16 -1.27 -4.47
N LEU A 99 -3.71 -2.17 -3.62
CA LEU A 99 -2.56 -3.02 -3.90
C LEU A 99 -2.75 -4.43 -3.34
N LEU A 100 -2.04 -5.38 -3.94
CA LEU A 100 -2.03 -6.78 -3.57
C LEU A 100 -0.60 -7.30 -3.55
N ALA A 101 -0.13 -7.75 -2.39
CA ALA A 101 1.16 -8.40 -2.26
C ALA A 101 1.04 -9.91 -2.58
N ALA A 102 1.85 -10.42 -3.49
CA ALA A 102 1.90 -11.85 -3.77
C ALA A 102 2.44 -12.63 -2.57
N LYS A 103 1.83 -13.78 -2.28
CA LYS A 103 2.25 -14.68 -1.19
C LYS A 103 3.26 -15.76 -1.63
N LYS A 104 3.53 -15.85 -2.93
CA LYS A 104 4.48 -16.80 -3.52
C LYS A 104 5.55 -16.00 -4.26
N ALA A 105 6.75 -16.59 -4.37
CA ALA A 105 7.84 -16.02 -5.16
C ALA A 105 7.35 -15.65 -6.57
N PRO A 106 7.77 -14.50 -7.14
CA PRO A 106 8.82 -13.60 -6.64
C PRO A 106 8.32 -12.51 -5.67
N TYR A 107 7.15 -12.67 -5.04
CA TYR A 107 6.60 -11.75 -4.03
C TYR A 107 6.36 -10.31 -4.54
N CYS A 108 6.14 -10.15 -5.84
CA CYS A 108 5.80 -8.86 -6.42
C CYS A 108 4.54 -8.23 -5.79
N VAL A 109 4.48 -6.91 -5.85
CA VAL A 109 3.34 -6.11 -5.40
C VAL A 109 2.59 -5.58 -6.62
N TYR A 110 1.29 -5.77 -6.65
CA TYR A 110 0.42 -5.43 -7.77
C TYR A 110 -0.46 -4.25 -7.35
N GLY A 111 -0.18 -3.07 -7.89
CA GLY A 111 -0.87 -1.83 -7.57
C GLY A 111 -1.85 -1.41 -8.67
N ASN A 112 -2.98 -0.85 -8.27
CA ASN A 112 -3.96 -0.28 -9.19
C ASN A 112 -4.16 1.22 -8.93
N PRO A 113 -4.00 2.06 -9.97
CA PRO A 113 -4.54 3.40 -9.97
C PRO A 113 -6.07 3.39 -10.15
N PHE A 114 -6.68 4.55 -9.89
CA PHE A 114 -8.11 4.79 -10.04
C PHE A 114 -8.39 6.24 -10.45
N TYR A 115 -9.60 6.49 -10.94
CA TYR A 115 -10.06 7.72 -11.61
C TYR A 115 -9.44 7.89 -13.01
N ASP A 116 -9.13 9.13 -13.40
CA ASP A 116 -8.59 9.41 -14.73
C ASP A 116 -7.21 8.77 -14.88
N TYR A 117 -6.80 8.50 -16.12
CA TYR A 117 -5.45 8.00 -16.44
C TYR A 117 -5.08 6.68 -15.75
N ALA A 118 -6.07 5.88 -15.33
CA ALA A 118 -5.91 4.65 -14.55
C ALA A 118 -5.99 3.33 -15.36
N GLY A 119 -5.86 3.39 -16.69
CA GLY A 119 -5.99 2.24 -17.60
C GLY A 119 -4.86 1.20 -17.53
N TYR A 120 -4.09 1.15 -16.45
CA TYR A 120 -2.91 0.29 -16.29
C TYR A 120 -2.87 -0.33 -14.89
N GLY A 121 -2.35 -1.55 -14.77
CA GLY A 121 -1.85 -2.06 -13.49
C GLY A 121 -0.35 -1.81 -13.36
N ASN A 122 0.15 -1.64 -12.14
CA ASN A 122 1.59 -1.47 -11.85
C ASN A 122 2.11 -2.70 -11.10
N VAL A 123 3.22 -3.27 -11.57
CA VAL A 123 3.87 -4.41 -10.91
C VAL A 123 5.21 -3.96 -10.37
N PHE A 124 5.40 -4.12 -9.08
CA PHE A 124 6.64 -3.77 -8.40
C PHE A 124 7.37 -5.04 -7.96
N SER A 125 8.67 -5.11 -8.26
CA SER A 125 9.55 -6.10 -7.62
C SER A 125 9.89 -5.66 -6.20
N VAL A 126 10.36 -6.60 -5.40
CA VAL A 126 10.84 -6.35 -4.04
C VAL A 126 12.30 -6.76 -3.92
N ASP A 127 13.02 -6.15 -2.99
CA ASP A 127 14.38 -6.58 -2.64
C ASP A 127 14.38 -7.82 -1.73
N GLU A 128 15.56 -8.25 -1.31
CA GLU A 128 15.76 -9.41 -0.42
C GLU A 128 15.08 -9.26 0.95
N ASN A 129 14.79 -8.03 1.38
CA ASN A 129 14.12 -7.71 2.63
C ASN A 129 12.61 -7.50 2.44
N GLY A 130 12.11 -7.55 1.20
CA GLY A 130 10.72 -7.29 0.85
C GLY A 130 10.36 -5.82 0.63
N ALA A 131 11.34 -4.90 0.63
CA ALA A 131 11.09 -3.49 0.35
C ALA A 131 10.78 -3.28 -1.14
N MET A 132 9.92 -2.31 -1.46
CA MET A 132 9.51 -2.07 -2.85
C MET A 132 10.66 -1.47 -3.68
N LYS A 133 11.17 -2.24 -4.65
CA LYS A 133 12.42 -1.94 -5.35
C LYS A 133 12.21 -1.14 -6.63
N GLU A 134 11.48 -1.68 -7.61
CA GLU A 134 11.33 -1.05 -8.92
C GLU A 134 9.98 -1.42 -9.54
N ASN A 135 9.44 -0.54 -10.38
CA ASN A 135 8.30 -0.87 -11.22
C ASN A 135 8.84 -1.63 -12.45
N ILE A 136 8.54 -2.92 -12.52
CA ILE A 136 9.03 -3.82 -13.57
C ILE A 136 8.05 -3.97 -14.73
N GLN A 137 6.79 -3.55 -14.55
CA GLN A 137 5.77 -3.67 -15.57
C GLN A 137 4.59 -2.73 -15.32
N ASN A 138 4.15 -2.06 -16.38
CA ASN A 138 2.86 -1.41 -16.45
C ASN A 138 2.03 -2.12 -17.52
N TYR A 139 1.10 -2.97 -17.10
CA TYR A 139 0.28 -3.73 -18.05
C TYR A 139 -1.03 -2.99 -18.32
N GLU A 140 -1.40 -2.93 -19.59
CA GLU A 140 -2.57 -2.19 -20.06
C GLU A 140 -3.87 -2.96 -19.81
N TYR A 141 -4.89 -2.22 -19.40
CA TYR A 141 -6.29 -2.61 -19.51
C TYR A 141 -6.94 -1.82 -20.66
N ALA A 142 -8.20 -1.40 -20.51
CA ALA A 142 -8.82 -0.40 -21.38
C ALA A 142 -8.64 1.03 -20.80
N PRO A 143 -8.67 2.09 -21.63
CA PRO A 143 -8.51 3.47 -21.17
C PRO A 143 -9.44 3.90 -20.03
N ASN A 144 -10.67 3.38 -19.97
CA ASN A 144 -11.69 3.71 -18.96
C ASN A 144 -11.74 2.69 -17.80
N SER A 145 -10.69 1.90 -17.60
CA SER A 145 -10.65 0.92 -16.51
C SER A 145 -10.47 1.61 -15.16
N GLY A 146 -11.16 1.10 -14.15
CA GLY A 146 -11.01 1.50 -12.76
C GLY A 146 -10.99 0.25 -11.88
N ILE A 147 -9.82 -0.39 -11.76
CA ILE A 147 -9.70 -1.63 -10.99
C ILE A 147 -9.57 -1.29 -9.51
N HIS A 148 -10.63 -1.52 -8.74
CA HIS A 148 -10.65 -1.20 -7.31
C HIS A 148 -10.25 -2.39 -6.40
N GLY A 149 -10.05 -3.58 -6.97
CA GLY A 149 -9.65 -4.77 -6.22
C GLY A 149 -9.23 -5.91 -7.13
N MET A 150 -8.32 -6.75 -6.64
CA MET A 150 -7.85 -7.95 -7.32
C MET A 150 -7.66 -9.07 -6.31
N VAL A 151 -7.64 -10.30 -6.79
CA VAL A 151 -7.33 -11.48 -5.97
C VAL A 151 -6.60 -12.52 -6.81
N PHE A 152 -5.62 -13.20 -6.21
CA PHE A 152 -5.03 -14.39 -6.82
C PHE A 152 -5.94 -15.59 -6.59
N ARG A 153 -6.01 -16.49 -7.56
CA ARG A 153 -6.63 -17.79 -7.34
C ARG A 153 -5.88 -18.55 -6.24
N SER A 154 -6.63 -19.06 -5.25
CA SER A 154 -6.13 -20.04 -4.29
C SER A 154 -6.10 -21.41 -4.96
N TYR A 155 -4.92 -22.03 -5.02
CA TYR A 155 -4.74 -23.45 -5.27
C TYR A 155 -4.19 -24.08 -4.01
#